data_AF-A0A1M6KNT7-F1
#
_entry.id   AF-A0A1M6KNT7-F1
#
_cell.length_a   1.000
_cell.length_b   1.000
_cell.length_c   1.000
_cell.angle_alpha   90.00
_cell.angle_beta   90.00
_cell.angle_gamma   90.00
#
_symmetry.space_group_name_H-M   'P 1'
#
loop_
_entity.id
_entity.type
_entity.pdbx_description
1 polymer ?
#
loop_
_entity_poly.entity_id
_entity_poly.type
_entity_poly.pdbx_seq_one_letter_code
_entity_poly.pdbx_strand_id
1 'polypeptide(L)'
;MLSKEQKIEKLIELGGNRWTKAGKDRIYFNRPVFEKLLNIQTSYYNSGNLSGFWMDGEVKSNTQGNRILRELETGKFYYDIADDKFCYYIIYGNDIAEKLRSIIGPAEAEQN
;
A
#
# COMPACT_ATOMS: atom_id res chain seq x y z
N MET A 1 -14.73 -5.63 -19.39
CA MET A 1 -13.42 -5.76 -18.71
C MET A 1 -12.52 -4.63 -19.19
N LEU A 2 -11.72 -4.04 -18.31
CA LEU A 2 -10.72 -3.03 -18.72
C LEU A 2 -9.64 -3.71 -19.56
N SER A 3 -9.16 -3.03 -20.60
CA SER A 3 -7.95 -3.47 -21.29
C SER A 3 -6.73 -3.34 -20.36
N LYS A 4 -5.65 -4.03 -20.70
CA LYS A 4 -4.39 -3.97 -19.94
C LYS A 4 -3.90 -2.53 -19.78
N GLU A 5 -3.95 -1.75 -20.86
CA GLU A 5 -3.55 -0.34 -20.86
C GLU A 5 -4.43 0.51 -19.95
N GLN A 6 -5.76 0.32 -19.98
CA GLN A 6 -6.70 1.02 -19.10
C GLN A 6 -6.48 0.69 -17.62
N LYS A 7 -6.03 -0.53 -17.31
CA LYS A 7 -5.69 -0.93 -15.93
C LYS A 7 -4.40 -0.23 -15.48
N ILE A 8 -3.39 -0.17 -16.32
CA ILE A 8 -2.13 0.53 -16.05
C ILE A 8 -2.39 2.03 -15.81
N GLU A 9 -3.16 2.68 -16.68
CA GLU A 9 -3.53 4.09 -16.54
C GLU A 9 -4.21 4.35 -15.20
N LYS A 10 -5.21 3.55 -14.84
CA LYS A 10 -5.88 3.67 -13.53
C LYS A 10 -4.93 3.50 -12.35
N LEU A 11 -4.02 2.53 -12.40
CA LEU A 11 -3.05 2.31 -11.32
C LEU A 11 -2.08 3.48 -11.19
N ILE A 12 -1.72 4.13 -12.29
CA ILE A 12 -0.92 5.36 -12.31
C ILE A 12 -1.73 6.54 -11.76
N GLU A 13 -3.00 6.70 -12.15
CA GLU A 13 -3.92 7.72 -11.63
C GLU A 13 -4.13 7.62 -10.11
N LEU A 14 -4.13 6.40 -9.58
CA LEU A 14 -4.15 6.14 -8.13
C LEU A 14 -2.84 6.59 -7.42
N GLY A 15 -1.81 6.98 -8.17
CA GLY A 15 -0.52 7.45 -7.69
C GLY A 15 0.59 6.39 -7.78
N GLY A 16 0.35 5.30 -8.50
CA GLY A 16 1.35 4.28 -8.77
C GLY A 16 2.47 4.78 -9.70
N ASN A 17 3.69 4.35 -9.44
CA ASN A 17 4.87 4.70 -10.24
C ASN A 17 5.30 3.50 -11.08
N ARG A 18 5.13 3.59 -12.40
CA ARG A 18 5.58 2.54 -13.33
C ARG A 18 7.10 2.49 -13.39
N TRP A 19 7.64 1.29 -13.29
CA TRP A 19 9.05 0.99 -13.38
C TRP A 19 9.24 -0.18 -14.34
N THR A 20 10.08 0.02 -15.35
CA THR A 20 10.34 -0.97 -16.38
C THR A 20 11.85 -1.12 -16.54
N LYS A 21 12.42 -2.25 -16.11
CA LYS A 21 13.85 -2.58 -16.28
C LYS A 21 14.08 -4.07 -16.06
N ALA A 22 15.18 -4.59 -16.60
CA ALA A 22 15.62 -5.98 -16.39
C ALA A 22 14.55 -7.03 -16.74
N GLY A 23 13.78 -6.79 -17.81
CA GLY A 23 12.71 -7.68 -18.27
C GLY A 23 11.45 -7.66 -17.39
N LYS A 24 11.34 -6.72 -16.45
CA LYS A 24 10.18 -6.59 -15.56
C LYS A 24 9.46 -5.27 -15.82
N ASP A 25 8.14 -5.29 -15.63
CA ASP A 25 7.27 -4.11 -15.74
C ASP A 25 6.32 -4.09 -14.55
N ARG A 26 6.51 -3.11 -13.66
CA ARG A 26 5.88 -3.06 -12.34
C ARG A 26 5.37 -1.68 -12.02
N ILE A 27 4.29 -1.57 -11.27
CA ILE A 27 3.78 -0.29 -10.76
C ILE A 27 3.92 -0.29 -9.25
N TYR A 28 4.82 0.52 -8.71
CA TYR A 28 5.05 0.62 -7.28
C TYR A 28 4.12 1.62 -6.62
N PHE A 29 3.66 1.30 -5.42
CA PHE A 29 2.85 2.18 -4.59
C PHE A 29 3.63 2.53 -3.33
N ASN A 30 3.70 3.82 -3.04
CA ASN A 30 4.37 4.34 -1.84
C ASN A 30 3.34 4.65 -0.76
N ARG A 31 3.83 4.90 0.46
CA ARG A 31 3.01 5.22 1.63
C ARG A 31 1.92 6.29 1.37
N PRO A 32 2.19 7.45 0.73
CA PRO A 32 1.16 8.44 0.43
C PRO A 32 -0.04 7.91 -0.36
N VAL A 33 0.18 6.98 -1.29
CA VAL A 33 -0.93 6.36 -2.03
C VAL A 33 -1.83 5.56 -1.11
N PHE A 34 -1.25 4.77 -0.22
CA PHE A 34 -2.02 3.98 0.75
C PHE A 34 -2.70 4.86 1.79
N GLU A 35 -2.06 5.93 2.25
CA GLU A 35 -2.70 6.88 3.16
C GLU A 35 -3.98 7.48 2.53
N LYS A 36 -3.96 7.79 1.22
CA LYS A 36 -5.14 8.23 0.50
C LYS A 36 -6.18 7.12 0.32
N LEU A 37 -5.76 5.91 -0.10
CA LEU A 37 -6.66 4.78 -0.37
C LEU A 37 -7.36 4.26 0.89
N LEU A 38 -6.66 4.28 2.02
CA LEU A 38 -7.14 3.80 3.33
C LEU A 38 -7.70 4.93 4.20
N ASN A 39 -7.78 6.15 3.64
CA ASN A 39 -8.19 7.36 4.35
C ASN A 39 -7.51 7.48 5.72
N ILE A 40 -6.19 7.28 5.74
CA ILE A 40 -5.37 7.35 6.95
C ILE A 40 -5.21 8.81 7.36
N GLN A 41 -5.51 9.09 8.61
CA GLN A 41 -5.26 10.38 9.24
C GLN A 41 -4.45 10.15 10.50
N THR A 42 -3.48 11.01 10.75
CA THR A 42 -2.57 10.89 11.89
C THR A 42 -2.43 12.23 12.58
N SER A 43 -2.40 12.22 13.91
CA SER A 43 -1.98 13.37 14.72
C SER A 43 -0.75 13.00 15.54
N TYR A 44 0.10 13.99 15.80
CA TYR A 44 1.33 13.80 16.57
C TYR A 44 1.39 14.76 17.75
N TYR A 45 2.01 14.33 18.84
CA TYR A 45 2.48 15.23 19.89
C TYR A 45 3.69 16.03 19.40
N ASN A 46 4.02 17.11 20.10
CA ASN A 46 5.24 17.89 19.83
C ASN A 46 6.54 17.06 19.94
N SER A 47 6.50 15.94 20.65
CA SER A 47 7.63 15.00 20.74
C SER A 47 7.81 14.12 19.49
N GLY A 48 6.92 14.22 18.49
CA GLY A 48 6.90 13.36 17.32
C GLY A 48 6.20 12.01 17.54
N ASN A 49 5.70 11.74 18.74
CA ASN A 49 4.93 10.53 19.02
C ASN A 49 3.52 10.62 18.45
N LEU A 50 3.03 9.52 17.87
CA LEU A 50 1.65 9.42 17.39
C LEU A 50 0.67 9.62 18.55
N SER A 51 -0.17 10.65 18.45
CA SER A 51 -1.20 11.00 19.42
C SER A 51 -2.58 10.49 19.02
N GLY A 52 -2.78 10.22 17.73
CA GLY A 52 -4.03 9.68 17.21
C GLY A 52 -3.85 9.10 15.82
N PHE A 53 -4.63 8.06 15.52
CA PHE A 53 -4.63 7.37 14.25
C PHE A 53 -6.06 6.99 13.87
N TRP A 54 -6.44 7.37 12.65
CA TRP A 54 -7.72 7.02 12.06
C TRP A 54 -7.49 6.36 10.71
N MET A 55 -8.32 5.36 10.39
CA MET A 55 -8.32 4.67 9.11
C MET A 55 -9.78 4.41 8.73
N ASP A 56 -10.16 4.79 7.51
CA ASP A 56 -11.57 4.79 7.07
C ASP A 56 -12.53 5.52 8.04
N GLY A 57 -12.04 6.57 8.72
CA GLY A 57 -12.81 7.32 9.72
C GLY A 57 -12.95 6.64 11.09
N GLU A 58 -12.45 5.42 11.26
CA GLU A 58 -12.44 4.73 12.56
C GLU A 58 -11.15 5.02 13.34
N VAL A 59 -11.29 5.29 14.64
CA VAL A 59 -10.15 5.39 15.56
C VAL A 59 -9.51 4.00 15.71
N LYS A 60 -8.19 3.92 15.52
CA LYS A 60 -7.39 2.75 15.92
C LYS A 60 -6.44 3.12 17.04
N SER A 61 -5.91 2.12 17.74
CA SER A 61 -4.91 2.35 18.78
C SER A 61 -3.62 2.94 18.18
N ASN A 62 -2.94 3.80 18.93
CA ASN A 62 -1.68 4.40 18.49
C ASN A 62 -0.60 3.34 18.25
N THR A 63 -0.61 2.22 18.98
CA THR A 63 0.30 1.09 18.76
C THR A 63 0.05 0.44 17.40
N GLN A 64 -1.22 0.19 17.05
CA GLN A 64 -1.58 -0.35 15.74
C GLN A 64 -1.26 0.63 14.62
N GLY A 65 -1.56 1.92 14.81
CA GLY A 65 -1.21 2.97 13.86
C GLY A 65 0.28 3.01 13.56
N ASN A 66 1.15 3.01 14.58
CA ASN A 66 2.60 2.97 14.39
C ASN A 66 3.08 1.73 13.61
N ARG A 67 2.46 0.56 13.82
CA ARG A 67 2.79 -0.65 13.06
C ARG A 67 2.44 -0.50 11.59
N ILE A 68 1.22 -0.03 11.30
CA ILE A 68 0.73 0.21 9.93
C ILE A 68 1.63 1.23 9.21
N LEU A 69 1.96 2.36 9.85
CA LEU A 69 2.83 3.37 9.24
C LEU A 69 4.22 2.81 8.94
N ARG A 70 4.79 2.01 9.84
CA ARG A 70 6.09 1.34 9.64
C ARG A 70 6.02 0.29 8.52
N GLU A 71 4.93 -0.46 8.42
CA GLU A 71 4.68 -1.40 7.32
C GLU A 71 4.65 -0.68 5.97
N LEU A 72 3.91 0.42 5.89
CA LEU A 72 3.79 1.22 4.67
C LEU A 72 5.11 1.89 4.27
N GLU A 73 5.94 2.24 5.24
CA GLU A 73 7.22 2.91 5.01
C GLU A 73 8.35 1.95 4.64
N THR A 74 8.39 0.77 5.27
CA THR A 74 9.47 -0.22 5.05
C THR A 74 9.11 -1.29 4.02
N GLY A 75 7.81 -1.46 3.75
CA GLY A 75 7.29 -2.41 2.79
C GLY A 75 7.47 -1.95 1.35
N LYS A 76 7.48 -2.91 0.42
CA LYS A 76 7.41 -2.68 -1.01
C LYS A 76 6.09 -3.21 -1.52
N PHE A 77 5.32 -2.37 -2.19
CA PHE A 77 4.02 -2.74 -2.74
C PHE A 77 4.05 -2.47 -4.24
N TYR A 78 3.75 -3.46 -5.05
CA TYR A 78 3.82 -3.31 -6.49
C TYR A 78 2.82 -4.20 -7.22
N TYR A 79 2.29 -3.68 -8.32
CA TYR A 79 1.54 -4.47 -9.27
C TYR A 79 2.49 -5.00 -10.35
N ASP A 80 2.55 -6.32 -10.53
CA ASP A 80 3.31 -6.93 -11.62
C ASP A 80 2.43 -7.04 -12.88
N ILE A 81 2.81 -6.29 -13.92
CA ILE A 81 2.03 -6.16 -15.16
C ILE A 81 2.11 -7.44 -16.00
N ALA A 82 3.16 -8.24 -15.85
CA ALA A 82 3.31 -9.49 -16.59
C ALA A 82 2.39 -10.58 -16.02
N ASP A 83 2.37 -10.70 -14.70
CA ASP A 83 1.64 -11.73 -13.97
C ASP A 83 0.20 -11.32 -13.59
N ASP A 84 -0.20 -10.08 -13.89
CA ASP A 84 -1.50 -9.48 -13.54
C ASP A 84 -1.85 -9.58 -12.04
N LYS A 85 -0.84 -9.45 -11.17
CA LYS A 85 -0.98 -9.66 -9.72
C LYS A 85 -0.42 -8.51 -8.89
N PHE A 86 -1.01 -8.31 -7.72
CA PHE A 86 -0.47 -7.38 -6.73
C PHE A 86 0.47 -8.13 -5.79
N CYS A 87 1.71 -7.68 -5.70
CA CYS A 87 2.75 -8.23 -4.84
C CYS A 87 3.07 -7.24 -3.73
N TYR A 88 3.45 -7.78 -2.58
CA TYR A 88 4.03 -6.98 -1.52
C TYR A 88 5.14 -7.74 -0.81
N TYR A 89 6.06 -6.96 -0.25
CA TYR A 89 7.09 -7.43 0.65
C TYR A 89 7.04 -6.56 1.89
N ILE A 90 6.70 -7.16 3.03
CA ILE A 90 6.60 -6.47 4.33
C ILE A 90 7.66 -7.07 5.24
N ILE A 91 8.40 -6.20 5.95
CA ILE A 91 9.47 -6.64 6.85
C ILE A 91 8.91 -6.98 8.25
N TYR A 92 7.84 -6.31 8.68
CA TYR A 92 7.28 -6.44 10.02
C TYR A 92 5.76 -6.49 9.97
N GLY A 93 5.12 -7.52 10.51
CA GLY A 93 3.66 -7.56 10.64
C GLY A 93 2.90 -7.88 9.35
N ASN A 94 1.57 -7.87 9.44
CA ASN A 94 0.65 -8.24 8.36
C ASN A 94 -0.68 -7.45 8.46
N ASP A 95 -0.67 -6.33 9.19
CA ASP A 95 -1.88 -5.60 9.56
C ASP A 95 -2.56 -4.96 8.33
N ILE A 96 -1.81 -4.64 7.28
CA ILE A 96 -2.39 -4.02 6.07
C ILE A 96 -2.77 -5.00 4.97
N ALA A 97 -2.22 -6.22 4.97
CA ALA A 97 -2.29 -7.12 3.82
C ALA A 97 -3.73 -7.51 3.44
N GLU A 98 -4.58 -7.80 4.42
CA GLU A 98 -6.00 -8.12 4.20
C GLU A 98 -6.77 -6.93 3.61
N LYS A 99 -6.43 -5.72 4.07
CA LYS A 99 -7.04 -4.48 3.57
C LYS A 99 -6.63 -4.21 2.12
N LEU A 100 -5.36 -4.47 1.78
CA LEU A 100 -4.86 -4.38 0.40
C LEU A 100 -5.53 -5.39 -0.53
N ARG A 101 -5.73 -6.63 -0.08
CA ARG A 101 -6.46 -7.65 -0.85
C ARG A 101 -7.88 -7.19 -1.18
N SER A 102 -8.57 -6.56 -0.23
CA SER A 102 -9.93 -6.05 -0.44
C SER A 102 -10.00 -4.89 -1.44
N ILE A 103 -8.95 -4.10 -1.59
CA ILE A 103 -8.95 -2.88 -2.42
C ILE A 103 -8.45 -3.16 -3.84
N ILE A 104 -7.47 -4.06 -3.99
CA ILE A 104 -6.67 -4.18 -5.23
C ILE A 104 -6.82 -5.56 -5.91
N GLY A 105 -7.52 -6.52 -5.27
CA GLY A 105 -7.67 -7.89 -5.75
C GLY A 105 -6.71 -8.87 -5.08
N PRO A 106 -6.68 -10.17 -5.45
CA PRO A 106 -5.89 -11.18 -4.76
C PRO A 106 -4.40 -10.83 -4.83
N ALA A 107 -3.89 -10.28 -3.72
CA ALA A 107 -2.47 -10.09 -3.52
C ALA A 107 -1.89 -11.40 -3.00
N GLU A 108 -1.09 -12.06 -3.82
CA GLU A 108 -0.28 -13.18 -3.37
C GLU A 108 0.90 -12.63 -2.58
N ALA A 109 1.03 -13.08 -1.32
CA ALA A 109 2.13 -12.71 -0.46
C ALA A 109 3.39 -13.43 -0.99
N GLU A 110 4.30 -12.69 -1.63
CA GLU A 110 5.57 -13.26 -2.05
C GLU A 110 6.53 -13.23 -0.84
N GLN A 111 6.48 -14.30 -0.03
CA GLN A 111 7.45 -14.50 1.06
C GLN A 111 8.79 -14.92 0.45
N ASN A 112 9.84 -14.14 0.69
CA ASN A 112 11.23 -14.58 0.57
C ASN A 112 11.84 -14.62 1.96
#